data_AF-A0A1W9J650-F1
#
_entry.id   AF-A0A1W9J650-F1
#
_cell.length_a   1.000
_cell.length_b   1.000
_cell.length_c   1.000
_cell.angle_alpha   90.00
_cell.angle_beta   90.00
_cell.angle_gamma   90.00
#
_symmetry.space_group_name_H-M   'P 1'
#
loop_
_entity.id
_entity.type
_entity.pdbx_description
1 polymer ?
#
loop_
_entity_poly.entity_id
_entity_poly.type
_entity_poly.pdbx_seq_one_letter_code
_entity_poly.pdbx_strand_id
1 'polypeptide(L)'
;METPLLETPPDNAVHSFVSLGYIAAYDAPLNCDFAFLAYKETDKDSGNWRVRIRSTQTVGAVLEAPMIASKARETGAQGKPFFLWGYKLEPSAADQRQIEFRVYQEGGTPKELEIFVRLRLFDQSADTPQSLRVPWPA
;
A
#
# COMPACT_ATOMS: atom_id res chain seq x y z
N MET A 1 -13.52 -11.15 -16.83
CA MET A 1 -12.78 -10.27 -15.89
C MET A 1 -13.48 -10.39 -14.56
N GLU A 2 -12.79 -10.84 -13.52
CA GLU A 2 -13.37 -10.89 -12.17
C GLU A 2 -13.56 -9.47 -11.64
N THR A 3 -14.65 -9.25 -10.91
CA THR A 3 -14.97 -7.97 -10.28
C THR A 3 -13.97 -7.67 -9.16
N PRO A 4 -13.33 -6.49 -9.11
CA PRO A 4 -12.42 -6.14 -8.02
C PRO A 4 -13.11 -6.22 -6.66
N LEU A 5 -12.41 -6.76 -5.65
CA LEU A 5 -12.92 -6.84 -4.27
C LEU A 5 -12.97 -5.49 -3.55
N LEU A 6 -12.29 -4.48 -4.09
CA LEU A 6 -12.26 -3.11 -3.58
C LEU A 6 -12.39 -2.14 -4.73
N GLU A 7 -13.21 -1.12 -4.55
CA GLU A 7 -13.38 -0.02 -5.50
C GLU A 7 -12.97 1.31 -4.87
N THR A 8 -12.49 2.21 -5.73
CA THR A 8 -12.19 3.59 -5.32
C THR A 8 -13.53 4.25 -4.96
N PRO A 9 -13.62 4.91 -3.79
CA PRO A 9 -14.84 5.63 -3.45
C PRO A 9 -15.19 6.66 -4.53
N PRO A 10 -16.48 6.89 -4.83
CA PRO A 10 -16.86 7.98 -5.70
C PRO A 10 -16.54 9.32 -5.03
N ASP A 11 -16.23 10.32 -5.85
CA ASP A 11 -16.16 11.72 -5.44
C ASP A 11 -17.41 12.14 -4.67
N ASN A 12 -17.23 13.04 -3.70
CA ASN A 12 -18.33 13.63 -2.95
C ASN A 12 -18.16 15.15 -2.79
N ALA A 13 -19.02 15.77 -1.99
CA ALA A 13 -19.00 17.22 -1.78
C ALA A 13 -17.70 17.74 -1.15
N VAL A 14 -17.02 16.93 -0.34
CA VAL A 14 -15.85 17.31 0.46
C VAL A 14 -14.55 16.81 -0.15
N HIS A 15 -14.56 15.62 -0.75
CA HIS A 15 -13.36 14.93 -1.21
C HIS A 15 -13.46 14.50 -2.68
N SER A 16 -12.31 14.56 -3.37
CA SER A 16 -12.09 13.87 -4.64
C SER A 16 -11.17 12.67 -4.44
N PHE A 17 -11.46 11.57 -5.13
CA PHE A 17 -10.72 10.32 -5.03
C PHE A 17 -10.18 9.89 -6.38
N VAL A 18 -8.88 9.56 -6.44
CA VAL A 18 -8.22 9.08 -7.66
C VAL A 18 -7.56 7.75 -7.38
N SER A 19 -7.99 6.70 -8.09
CA SER A 19 -7.35 5.38 -8.03
C SER A 19 -5.90 5.48 -8.46
N LEU A 20 -5.00 4.91 -7.65
CA LEU A 20 -3.58 4.80 -8.00
C LEU A 20 -3.25 3.37 -8.47
N GLY A 21 -3.83 2.36 -7.82
CA GLY A 21 -3.65 0.97 -8.23
C GLY A 21 -4.33 -0.03 -7.31
N TYR A 22 -4.54 -1.24 -7.84
CA TYR A 22 -5.18 -2.36 -7.15
C TYR A 22 -4.32 -3.62 -7.30
N ILE A 23 -4.24 -4.42 -6.24
CA ILE A 23 -3.62 -5.74 -6.25
C ILE A 23 -4.41 -6.68 -5.36
N ALA A 24 -4.52 -7.94 -5.78
CA ALA A 24 -5.08 -9.00 -4.96
C ALA A 24 -4.21 -10.25 -5.06
N ALA A 25 -4.15 -11.01 -3.97
CA ALA A 25 -3.49 -12.29 -3.88
C ALA A 25 -4.31 -13.23 -3.00
N TYR A 26 -4.28 -14.51 -3.33
CA TYR A 26 -5.02 -15.56 -2.64
C TYR A 26 -4.16 -16.20 -1.54
N ASP A 27 -4.69 -16.36 -0.33
CA ASP A 27 -4.06 -17.15 0.73
C ASP A 27 -4.75 -18.52 0.79
N ALA A 28 -4.08 -19.56 0.31
CA ALA A 28 -4.68 -20.88 0.19
C ALA A 28 -5.08 -21.52 1.54
N PRO A 29 -4.29 -21.39 2.63
CA PRO A 29 -4.68 -21.94 3.93
C PRO A 29 -5.93 -21.28 4.52
N LEU A 30 -6.11 -19.96 4.34
CA LEU A 30 -7.30 -19.24 4.80
C LEU A 30 -8.45 -19.29 3.79
N ASN A 31 -8.19 -19.78 2.57
CA ASN A 31 -9.12 -19.82 1.46
C ASN A 31 -9.81 -18.46 1.22
N CYS A 32 -9.03 -17.38 1.20
CA CYS A 32 -9.54 -16.04 0.97
C CYS A 32 -8.57 -15.17 0.19
N ASP A 33 -9.12 -14.17 -0.49
CA ASP A 33 -8.35 -13.16 -1.18
C ASP A 33 -8.05 -11.96 -0.29
N PHE A 34 -6.76 -11.63 -0.23
CA PHE A 34 -6.29 -10.35 0.26
C PHE A 34 -6.25 -9.39 -0.92
N ALA A 35 -7.05 -8.33 -0.86
CA ALA A 35 -7.01 -7.26 -1.83
C ALA A 35 -6.58 -5.95 -1.17
N PHE A 36 -5.89 -5.13 -1.95
CA PHE A 36 -5.42 -3.81 -1.57
C PHE A 36 -5.71 -2.82 -2.69
N LEU A 37 -6.18 -1.64 -2.31
CA LEU A 37 -6.44 -0.53 -3.22
C LEU A 37 -5.75 0.73 -2.69
N ALA A 38 -4.79 1.24 -3.46
CA ALA A 38 -4.20 2.55 -3.24
C ALA A 38 -4.97 3.62 -4.02
N TYR A 39 -5.34 4.72 -3.35
CA TYR A 39 -5.96 5.87 -3.99
C TYR A 39 -5.55 7.18 -3.30
N LYS A 40 -5.50 8.27 -4.06
CA LYS A 40 -5.33 9.63 -3.54
C LYS A 40 -6.69 10.17 -3.10
N GLU A 41 -6.77 10.70 -1.90
CA GLU A 41 -7.90 11.47 -1.37
C GLU A 41 -7.46 12.92 -1.24
N THR A 42 -8.20 13.84 -1.86
CA THR A 42 -7.94 15.28 -1.79
C THR A 42 -9.15 15.98 -1.19
N ASP A 43 -8.92 16.78 -0.16
CA ASP A 43 -9.89 17.70 0.42
C ASP A 43 -10.09 18.90 -0.52
N LYS A 44 -11.33 19.11 -0.98
CA LYS A 44 -11.65 20.10 -2.01
C LYS A 44 -11.53 21.54 -1.52
N ASP A 45 -11.73 21.77 -0.21
CA ASP A 45 -11.69 23.09 0.38
C ASP A 45 -10.25 23.55 0.65
N SER A 46 -9.43 22.69 1.25
CA SER A 46 -8.06 23.01 1.65
C SER A 46 -7.00 22.63 0.61
N GLY A 47 -7.33 21.76 -0.35
CA GLY A 47 -6.37 21.17 -1.28
C GLY A 47 -5.41 20.16 -0.62
N ASN A 48 -5.52 19.92 0.68
CA ASN A 48 -4.73 18.93 1.39
C ASN A 48 -5.07 17.54 0.87
N TRP A 49 -4.05 16.68 0.75
CA TRP A 49 -4.24 15.35 0.23
C TRP A 49 -3.39 14.31 0.94
N ARG A 50 -3.85 13.07 0.84
CA ARG A 50 -3.22 11.87 1.39
C ARG A 50 -3.39 10.70 0.43
N VAL A 51 -2.47 9.73 0.49
CA VAL A 51 -2.73 8.40 -0.10
C VAL A 51 -3.38 7.52 0.95
N ARG A 52 -4.42 6.79 0.57
CA ARG A 52 -5.01 5.73 1.39
C ARG A 52 -4.77 4.39 0.73
N ILE A 53 -4.52 3.38 1.56
CA ILE A 53 -4.54 1.98 1.18
C ILE A 53 -5.70 1.34 1.92
N ARG A 54 -6.73 0.89 1.19
CA ARG A 54 -7.77 0.02 1.73
C ARG A 54 -7.34 -1.44 1.58
N SER A 55 -7.79 -2.29 2.49
CA SER A 55 -7.54 -3.73 2.46
C SER A 55 -8.79 -4.51 2.87
N THR A 56 -8.95 -5.73 2.34
CA THR A 56 -10.04 -6.64 2.73
C THR A 56 -9.75 -7.41 4.01
N GLN A 57 -8.48 -7.68 4.32
CA GLN A 57 -8.08 -8.57 5.42
C GLN A 57 -7.16 -7.89 6.46
N THR A 58 -6.74 -6.65 6.21
CA THR A 58 -5.83 -5.90 7.10
C THR A 58 -6.35 -4.48 7.32
N VAL A 59 -5.73 -3.73 8.23
CA VAL A 59 -6.14 -2.36 8.56
C VAL A 59 -5.80 -1.31 7.48
N GLY A 60 -5.00 -1.68 6.46
CA GLY A 60 -4.58 -0.75 5.42
C GLY A 60 -3.61 0.33 5.92
N ALA A 61 -3.63 1.52 5.31
CA ALA A 61 -2.80 2.65 5.73
C ALA A 61 -3.35 4.01 5.27
N VAL A 62 -2.96 5.06 6.00
CA VAL A 62 -3.13 6.46 5.60
C VAL A 62 -1.75 7.11 5.55
N LEU A 63 -1.43 7.72 4.41
CA LEU A 63 -0.14 8.31 4.09
C LEU A 63 -0.33 9.81 3.85
N GLU A 64 -0.29 10.59 4.93
CA GLU A 64 -0.38 12.06 4.87
C GLU A 64 0.86 12.62 4.15
N ALA A 65 0.65 13.40 3.07
CA ALA A 65 1.75 13.85 2.21
C ALA A 65 2.89 14.57 2.96
N PRO A 66 2.63 15.47 3.94
CA PRO A 66 3.70 16.11 4.71
C PRO A 66 4.51 15.14 5.57
N MET A 67 3.86 14.13 6.15
CA MET A 67 4.53 13.13 6.98
C MET A 67 5.43 12.21 6.14
N ILE A 68 4.93 11.81 4.97
CA ILE A 68 5.71 11.00 4.02
C ILE A 68 6.91 11.78 3.49
N ALA A 69 6.74 13.05 3.15
CA ALA A 69 7.84 13.90 2.71
C ALA A 69 8.93 14.02 3.80
N SER A 70 8.53 14.23 5.07
CA SER A 70 9.46 14.25 6.19
C SER A 70 10.21 12.92 6.35
N LYS A 71 9.48 11.80 6.28
CA LYS A 71 10.08 10.46 6.43
C LYS A 71 10.97 10.09 5.26
N ALA A 72 10.64 10.49 4.04
CA ALA A 72 11.47 10.31 2.86
C ALA A 72 12.82 11.04 3.02
N ARG A 73 12.80 12.27 3.54
CA ARG A 73 14.03 13.05 3.81
C ARG A 73 14.92 12.35 4.84
N GLU A 74 14.34 11.89 5.95
CA GLU A 74 15.06 11.12 6.97
C GLU A 74 15.68 9.84 6.37
N THR A 75 14.89 9.11 5.59
CA THR A 75 15.30 7.85 4.96
C THR A 75 16.42 8.08 3.94
N GLY A 76 16.33 9.15 3.16
CA GLY A 76 17.38 9.58 2.24
C GLY A 76 18.67 9.96 2.95
N ALA A 77 18.59 10.66 4.09
CA ALA A 77 19.76 10.98 4.92
C ALA A 77 20.43 9.72 5.49
N GLN A 78 19.68 8.63 5.69
CA GLN A 78 20.21 7.33 6.10
C GLN A 78 20.74 6.49 4.92
N GLY A 79 20.65 6.97 3.68
CA GLY A 79 21.07 6.23 2.49
C GLY A 79 20.19 5.02 2.15
N LYS A 80 18.98 4.92 2.73
CA LYS A 80 18.05 3.81 2.49
C LYS A 80 17.15 4.12 1.29
N PRO A 81 16.87 3.15 0.41
CA PRO A 81 16.07 3.40 -0.79
C PRO A 81 14.57 3.58 -0.51
N PHE A 82 14.06 3.01 0.59
CA PHE A 82 12.66 3.11 0.98
C PHE A 82 12.50 3.00 2.50
N PHE A 83 11.29 3.28 2.96
CA PHE A 83 10.84 2.99 4.32
C PHE A 83 9.47 2.30 4.32
N LEU A 84 9.16 1.58 5.40
CA LEU A 84 7.83 0.98 5.60
C LEU A 84 6.87 1.99 6.25
N TRP A 85 5.60 1.94 5.89
CA TRP A 85 4.56 2.79 6.48
C TRP A 85 3.26 2.04 6.75
N GLY A 86 2.60 2.32 7.87
CA GLY A 86 1.32 1.71 8.22
C GLY A 86 1.42 0.22 8.57
N TYR A 87 0.49 -0.59 8.07
CA TYR A 87 0.47 -2.03 8.34
C TYR A 87 1.70 -2.72 7.71
N LYS A 88 2.31 -3.61 8.51
CA LYS A 88 3.30 -4.57 8.02
C LYS A 88 3.07 -5.92 8.68
N LEU A 89 3.29 -6.97 7.90
CA LEU A 89 3.39 -8.35 8.34
C LEU A 89 4.73 -8.87 7.86
N GLU A 90 5.63 -9.13 8.80
CA GLU A 90 6.94 -9.70 8.52
C GLU A 90 6.85 -11.23 8.63
N PRO A 91 7.48 -11.98 7.71
CA PRO A 91 7.41 -13.43 7.73
C PRO A 91 8.15 -13.97 8.96
N SER A 92 7.65 -15.08 9.49
CA SER A 92 8.23 -15.83 10.60
C SER A 92 8.16 -17.33 10.33
N ALA A 93 8.80 -18.15 11.17
CA ALA A 93 8.72 -19.61 11.03
C ALA A 93 7.26 -20.13 11.10
N ALA A 94 6.39 -19.48 11.86
CA ALA A 94 4.99 -19.88 12.03
C ALA A 94 4.04 -19.26 10.99
N ASP A 95 4.46 -18.19 10.32
CA ASP A 95 3.64 -17.47 9.34
C ASP A 95 4.52 -16.93 8.22
N GLN A 96 4.47 -17.59 7.06
CA GLN A 96 5.29 -17.24 5.91
C GLN A 96 4.79 -16.02 5.12
N ARG A 97 3.63 -15.45 5.50
CA ARG A 97 3.08 -14.27 4.85
C ARG A 97 3.98 -13.06 5.04
N GLN A 98 4.07 -12.24 4.01
CA GLN A 98 4.74 -10.95 4.05
C GLN A 98 3.86 -9.90 3.37
N ILE A 99 3.51 -8.85 4.10
CA ILE A 99 2.71 -7.74 3.57
C ILE A 99 3.39 -6.46 4.02
N GLU A 100 3.77 -5.61 3.07
CA GLU A 100 4.49 -4.38 3.36
C GLU A 100 4.03 -3.26 2.45
N PHE A 101 3.84 -2.06 3.02
CA PHE A 101 3.68 -0.84 2.24
C PHE A 101 4.99 -0.06 2.31
N ARG A 102 5.70 -0.02 1.19
CA ARG A 102 7.02 0.61 1.07
C ARG A 102 6.88 1.91 0.30
N VAL A 103 7.44 2.99 0.83
CA VAL A 103 7.57 4.25 0.10
C VAL A 103 9.03 4.42 -0.29
N TYR A 104 9.28 4.39 -1.59
CA TYR A 104 10.60 4.63 -2.16
C TYR A 104 10.89 6.12 -2.18
N GLN A 105 12.15 6.46 -1.88
CA GLN A 105 12.65 7.82 -1.93
C GLN A 105 13.81 7.93 -2.91
N GLU A 106 13.92 9.10 -3.54
CA GLU A 106 15.09 9.51 -4.31
C GLU A 106 15.50 10.91 -3.85
N GLY A 107 16.75 11.05 -3.39
CA GLY A 107 17.26 12.33 -2.90
C GLY A 107 16.47 12.92 -1.72
N GLY A 108 15.82 12.09 -0.91
CA GLY A 108 14.97 12.51 0.20
C GLY A 108 13.53 12.86 -0.19
N THR A 109 13.13 12.62 -1.44
CA THR A 109 11.77 12.91 -1.95
C THR A 109 11.04 11.60 -2.23
N PRO A 110 9.78 11.42 -1.81
CA PRO A 110 9.02 10.22 -2.14
C PRO A 110 8.79 10.11 -3.65
N LYS A 111 8.94 8.91 -4.21
CA LYS A 111 8.87 8.65 -5.66
C LYS A 111 7.90 7.56 -6.06
N GLU A 112 7.82 6.49 -5.29
CA GLU A 112 6.92 5.39 -5.58
C GLU A 112 6.32 4.85 -4.28
N LEU A 113 5.08 4.40 -4.36
CA LEU A 113 4.46 3.53 -3.36
C LEU A 113 4.46 2.11 -3.91
N GLU A 114 4.94 1.17 -3.10
CA GLU A 114 4.87 -0.27 -3.35
C GLU A 114 3.97 -0.94 -2.32
N ILE A 115 2.98 -1.70 -2.78
CA ILE A 115 2.27 -2.69 -1.99
C ILE A 115 2.85 -4.05 -2.33
N PHE A 116 3.68 -4.58 -1.42
CA PHE A 116 4.31 -5.88 -1.55
C PHE A 116 3.48 -6.92 -0.79
N VAL A 117 3.14 -8.02 -1.45
CA VAL A 117 2.32 -9.10 -0.89
C VAL A 117 2.92 -10.44 -1.27
N ARG A 118 3.18 -11.28 -0.27
CA ARG A 118 3.49 -12.69 -0.44
C ARG A 118 2.63 -13.49 0.53
N LEU A 119 1.72 -14.30 0.01
CA LEU A 119 0.83 -15.12 0.82
C LEU A 119 1.34 -16.56 0.85
N ARG A 120 0.45 -17.52 1.16
CA ARG A 120 0.83 -18.91 1.35
C ARG A 120 0.16 -19.84 0.34
N LEU A 121 0.92 -20.85 -0.06
CA LEU A 121 0.41 -22.04 -0.72
C LEU A 121 -0.34 -22.92 0.30
N PHE A 122 -1.04 -23.94 -0.20
CA PHE A 122 -1.87 -24.81 0.65
C PHE A 122 -1.07 -25.58 1.72
N ASP A 123 0.21 -25.86 1.43
CA ASP A 123 1.15 -26.45 2.38
C ASP A 123 1.71 -25.46 3.41
N GLN A 124 1.17 -24.24 3.46
CA GLN A 124 1.56 -23.11 4.30
C GLN A 124 2.95 -22.52 4.01
N SER A 125 3.63 -23.00 2.97
CA SER A 125 4.86 -22.38 2.47
C SER A 125 4.57 -21.05 1.77
N ALA A 126 5.60 -20.23 1.59
CA ALA A 126 5.47 -18.94 0.91
C ALA A 126 5.15 -19.13 -0.58
N ASP A 127 4.14 -18.43 -1.07
CA ASP A 127 3.86 -18.33 -2.50
C ASP A 127 4.81 -17.32 -3.19
N THR A 128 4.67 -17.17 -4.51
CA THR A 128 5.39 -16.17 -5.31
C THR A 128 5.03 -14.76 -4.83
N PRO A 129 6.01 -13.90 -4.54
CA PRO A 129 5.74 -12.52 -4.17
C PRO A 129 5.12 -11.76 -5.34
N GLN A 130 4.14 -10.92 -5.03
CA GLN A 130 3.50 -10.00 -5.93
C GLN A 130 3.71 -8.56 -5.44
N SER A 131 3.74 -7.62 -6.37
CA SER A 131 3.99 -6.22 -6.06
C SER A 131 3.22 -5.30 -6.99
N LEU A 132 2.56 -4.31 -6.40
CA LEU A 132 2.01 -3.16 -7.10
C LEU A 132 2.91 -1.96 -6.80
N ARG A 133 3.56 -1.42 -7.84
CA ARG A 133 4.29 -0.15 -7.76
C ARG A 133 3.55 0.93 -8.52
N VAL A 134 3.33 2.05 -7.85
CA VAL A 134 2.68 3.22 -8.43
C VAL A 134 3.53 4.45 -8.17
N PRO A 135 3.61 5.40 -9.12
CA PRO A 135 4.24 6.69 -8.86
C PRO A 135 3.61 7.37 -7.65
N TRP A 136 4.44 7.97 -6.80
CA TRP A 136 3.97 8.83 -5.73
C TRP A 136 3.25 10.04 -6.36
N PRO A 137 1.99 10.32 -6.00
CA PRO A 137 1.24 11.40 -6.63
C PRO A 137 1.85 12.76 -6.27
N ALA A 138 1.82 13.68 -7.24
CA ALA A 138 2.18 15.08 -7.04
C ALA A 138 1.14 15.81 -6.16
#